data_AF-A0A813JBB6-F1
#
_entry.id   AF-A0A813JBB6-F1
#
_cell.length_a   1.000
_cell.length_b   1.000
_cell.length_c   1.000
_cell.angle_alpha   90.00
_cell.angle_beta   90.00
_cell.angle_gamma   90.00
#
_symmetry.space_group_name_H-M   'P 1'
#
loop_
_entity.id
_entity.type
_entity.pdbx_description
1 polymer ?
#
loop_
_entity_poly.entity_id
_entity_poly.type
_entity_poly.pdbx_seq_one_letter_code
_entity_poly.pdbx_strand_id
1 'polypeptide(L)'
;MSLETVRYALFGASPFAAFNLMAEAFLTHGDWNNYSKTGQFRIYHSHILTLLMIVICATICLIWRSQPGRVIRSFFNIFVLVRLCMMLFKYKSVYHLLFDRTDVLAFRFAMSFATGQPGLTAVLNLVYAALSCHVYKGWVANTPETSTLFGPDSVIEFVCQEFNACFIIILVGWVADMRVFSQARTLIEIKASRATHSSLLMLLSTVCDVVVQLNADFRLVENGERLAAMLLQGAERSLKGICFEDFLFEAADKERLKKHVGRLRHGILGDLGMAIPISVRMRDSNGCALEVELVHSAYEHPDGRLHHFLGLREVIDMQADSMISIVNMMTSWNVQLSKNVRSCCTFHAVIGEVIGAANLLRKRGCFEARSLLDCAWCDCSWCCGLLGILFCCCGVVDLVLFCFVVCSLFRFCLSCMCLPVFCVGSCMCQALS
;
A
#
# COMPACT_ATOMS: atom_id res chain seq x y z
N MET A 1 40.39 30.04 27.39
CA MET A 1 38.92 30.15 27.50
C MET A 1 38.49 29.45 28.78
N SER A 2 37.70 30.09 29.67
CA SER A 2 37.26 29.44 30.91
C SER A 2 36.12 28.46 30.63
N LEU A 3 35.99 27.42 31.46
CA LEU A 3 35.00 26.35 31.31
C LEU A 3 33.55 26.89 31.31
N GLU A 4 33.31 28.03 31.96
CA GLU A 4 32.00 28.70 32.01
C GLU A 4 31.59 29.32 30.67
N THR A 5 32.53 29.84 29.88
CA THR A 5 32.23 30.40 28.54
C THR A 5 31.78 29.31 27.58
N VAL A 6 32.39 28.12 27.66
CA VAL A 6 32.02 26.96 26.84
C VAL A 6 30.64 26.41 27.24
N ARG A 7 30.33 26.41 28.55
CA ARG A 7 29.03 25.95 29.05
C ARG A 7 27.89 26.89 28.67
N TYR A 8 28.11 28.21 28.67
CA TYR A 8 27.11 29.19 28.25
C TYR A 8 26.81 29.11 26.74
N ALA A 9 27.84 28.87 25.92
CA ALA A 9 27.68 28.69 24.46
C ALA A 9 26.93 27.41 24.09
N LEU A 10 27.11 26.31 24.83
CA LEU A 10 26.47 25.02 24.53
C LEU A 10 25.01 24.93 25.02
N PHE A 11 24.62 25.67 26.05
CA PHE A 11 23.31 25.50 26.70
C PHE A 11 22.40 26.74 26.72
N GLY A 12 22.90 27.95 26.37
CA GLY A 12 22.12 29.19 26.47
C GLY A 12 21.97 30.02 25.18
N ALA A 13 22.76 29.74 24.14
CA ALA A 13 22.77 30.53 22.91
C ALA A 13 21.95 29.86 21.78
N SER A 14 21.42 30.65 20.84
CA SER A 14 20.87 30.09 19.61
C SER A 14 21.98 29.28 18.89
N PRO A 15 21.65 28.18 18.19
CA PRO A 15 22.64 27.33 17.53
C PRO A 15 23.61 28.10 16.61
N PHE A 16 23.13 29.21 16.06
CA PHE A 16 23.89 30.11 15.19
C PHE A 16 24.89 30.98 15.97
N ALA A 17 24.53 31.47 17.16
CA ALA A 17 25.43 32.24 18.02
C ALA A 17 26.52 31.36 18.65
N ALA A 18 26.18 30.12 19.04
CA ALA A 18 27.15 29.12 19.49
C ALA A 18 28.17 28.77 18.40
N PHE A 19 27.71 28.66 17.15
CA PHE A 19 28.56 28.43 15.98
C PHE A 19 29.53 29.59 15.72
N ASN A 20 29.04 30.84 15.75
CA ASN A 20 29.90 32.01 15.57
C ASN A 20 30.96 32.13 16.67
N LEU A 21 30.59 31.87 17.93
CA LEU A 21 31.53 31.90 19.05
C LEU A 21 32.62 30.80 18.95
N MET A 22 32.25 29.60 18.48
CA MET A 22 33.24 28.55 18.20
C MET A 22 34.14 28.91 17.02
N ALA A 23 33.59 29.47 15.94
CA ALA A 23 34.36 29.90 14.77
C ALA A 23 35.34 31.04 15.12
N GLU A 24 34.91 32.00 15.93
CA GLU A 24 35.69 33.16 16.34
C GLU A 24 36.80 32.77 17.33
N ALA A 25 36.51 31.89 18.30
CA ALA A 25 37.52 31.33 19.19
C ALA A 25 38.58 30.48 18.44
N PHE A 26 38.19 29.85 17.33
CA PHE A 26 39.09 29.05 16.50
C PHE A 26 39.99 29.93 15.63
N LEU A 27 39.47 31.05 15.10
CA LEU A 27 40.23 32.01 14.30
C LEU A 27 41.21 32.83 15.15
N THR A 28 40.89 33.10 16.42
CA THR A 28 41.69 34.00 17.28
C THR A 28 42.81 33.33 18.07
N HIS A 29 42.79 32.00 18.26
CA HIS A 29 43.79 31.28 19.08
C HIS A 29 44.75 30.34 18.33
N GLY A 30 44.74 30.35 16.99
CA GLY A 30 45.59 29.45 16.21
C GLY A 30 46.98 30.02 15.89
N ASP A 31 47.99 29.68 16.69
CA ASP A 31 49.39 29.70 16.21
C ASP A 31 49.63 28.46 15.32
N TRP A 32 49.07 28.50 14.11
CA TRP A 32 48.95 27.38 13.18
C TRP A 32 50.31 26.87 12.65
N ASN A 33 51.35 27.70 12.75
CA ASN A 33 52.67 27.37 12.22
C ASN A 33 53.40 26.30 13.06
N ASN A 34 53.19 26.27 14.38
CA ASN A 34 53.86 25.30 15.27
C ASN A 34 53.23 23.90 15.23
N TYR A 35 51.92 23.80 15.01
CA TYR A 35 51.22 22.50 14.94
C TYR A 35 51.43 21.73 13.63
N SER A 36 51.89 22.39 12.55
CA SER A 36 52.16 21.75 11.26
C SER A 36 53.25 20.67 11.34
N LYS A 37 54.17 20.77 12.31
CA LYS A 37 55.33 19.89 12.45
C LYS A 37 55.06 18.60 13.22
N THR A 38 54.01 18.52 14.03
CA THR A 38 53.78 17.37 14.95
C THR A 38 52.75 16.36 14.44
N GLY A 39 52.17 16.54 13.25
CA GLY A 39 51.22 15.57 12.66
C GLY A 39 49.83 15.50 13.33
N GLN A 40 49.70 15.95 14.59
CA GLN A 40 48.44 16.02 15.34
C GLN A 40 47.39 16.93 14.68
N PHE A 41 47.85 17.92 13.92
CA PHE A 41 47.00 18.91 13.24
C PHE A 41 46.00 18.31 12.23
N ARG A 42 46.34 17.18 11.59
CA ARG A 42 45.48 16.56 10.57
C ARG A 42 44.34 15.72 11.15
N ILE A 43 44.43 15.28 12.40
CA ILE A 43 43.39 14.49 13.05
C ILE A 43 42.20 15.38 13.40
N TYR A 44 42.45 16.56 13.98
CA TYR A 44 41.42 17.55 14.34
C TYR A 44 40.64 18.06 13.12
N HIS A 45 41.31 18.33 11.99
CA HIS A 45 40.66 18.83 10.78
C HIS A 45 39.58 17.87 10.23
N SER A 46 39.74 16.58 10.49
CA SER A 46 38.80 15.56 10.03
C SER A 46 37.58 15.41 10.92
N HIS A 47 37.74 15.55 12.24
CA HIS A 47 36.61 15.59 13.16
C HIS A 47 35.81 16.88 12.96
N ILE A 48 36.48 18.00 12.66
CA ILE A 48 35.85 19.28 12.35
C ILE A 48 35.05 19.22 11.04
N LEU A 49 35.60 18.67 9.96
CA LEU A 49 34.84 18.49 8.70
C LEU A 49 33.64 17.55 8.88
N THR A 50 33.79 16.50 9.69
CA THR A 50 32.69 15.57 9.98
C THR A 50 31.61 16.27 10.81
N LEU A 51 31.97 17.04 11.84
CA LEU A 51 31.05 17.86 12.64
C LEU A 51 30.36 18.94 11.82
N LEU A 52 31.09 19.66 10.98
CA LEU A 52 30.55 20.71 10.10
C LEU A 52 29.52 20.12 9.13
N MET A 53 29.78 18.93 8.59
CA MET A 53 28.85 18.22 7.71
C MET A 53 27.62 17.70 8.47
N ILE A 54 27.79 17.15 9.68
CA ILE A 54 26.66 16.76 10.54
C ILE A 54 25.78 17.99 10.81
N VAL A 55 26.38 19.14 11.09
CA VAL A 55 25.67 20.41 11.32
C VAL A 55 24.99 20.91 10.04
N ILE A 56 25.66 20.94 8.89
CA ILE A 56 25.06 21.36 7.61
C ILE A 56 23.88 20.46 7.26
N CYS A 57 24.06 19.14 7.38
CA CYS A 57 23.00 18.20 7.06
C CYS A 57 21.86 18.27 8.09
N ALA A 58 22.13 18.41 9.40
CA ALA A 58 21.10 18.64 10.41
C ALA A 58 20.33 19.94 10.17
N THR A 59 21.02 21.01 9.75
CA THR A 59 20.39 22.30 9.39
C THR A 59 19.51 22.16 8.15
N ILE A 60 19.95 21.43 7.11
CA ILE A 60 19.13 21.10 5.93
C ILE A 60 17.90 20.26 6.34
N CYS A 61 18.07 19.35 7.30
CA CYS A 61 16.96 18.54 7.83
C CYS A 61 15.94 19.39 8.61
N LEU A 62 16.40 20.37 9.38
CA LEU A 62 15.55 21.29 10.14
C LEU A 62 14.81 22.30 9.25
N ILE A 63 15.44 22.72 8.14
CA ILE A 63 14.87 23.67 7.18
C ILE A 63 13.75 23.03 6.33
N TRP A 64 13.80 21.73 6.04
CA TRP A 64 12.86 21.06 5.12
C TRP A 64 11.81 20.18 5.82
N ARG A 65 10.94 20.85 6.60
CA ARG A 65 9.97 20.26 7.55
C ARG A 65 8.81 19.45 6.93
N SER A 66 8.68 19.34 5.60
CA SER A 66 7.48 18.78 4.94
C SER A 66 7.53 17.28 4.61
N GLN A 67 8.71 16.64 4.61
CA GLN A 67 8.87 15.22 4.24
C GLN A 67 10.03 14.57 5.03
N PRO A 68 9.89 14.35 6.35
CA PRO A 68 10.99 13.87 7.21
C PRO A 68 11.64 12.57 6.70
N GLY A 69 10.86 11.67 6.09
CA GLY A 69 11.38 10.42 5.53
C GLY A 69 12.26 10.58 4.29
N ARG A 70 12.09 11.60 3.45
CA ARG A 70 13.01 11.82 2.30
C ARG A 70 14.34 12.41 2.75
N VAL A 71 14.27 13.30 3.73
CA VAL A 71 15.40 14.03 4.29
C VAL A 71 16.37 13.08 5.00
N ILE A 72 15.85 12.21 5.88
CA ILE A 72 16.66 11.21 6.59
C ILE A 72 17.40 10.31 5.59
N ARG A 73 16.75 9.92 4.49
CA ARG A 73 17.37 9.11 3.43
C ARG A 73 18.51 9.84 2.71
N SER A 74 18.29 11.09 2.33
CA SER A 74 19.33 11.91 1.71
C SER A 74 20.52 12.16 2.64
N PHE A 75 20.27 12.34 3.95
CA PHE A 75 21.31 12.48 4.97
C PHE A 75 22.26 11.28 4.96
N PHE A 76 21.71 10.07 5.04
CA PHE A 76 22.50 8.84 5.06
C PHE A 76 23.31 8.67 3.78
N ASN A 77 22.71 8.92 2.61
CA ASN A 77 23.41 8.83 1.33
C ASN A 77 24.59 9.83 1.21
N ILE A 78 24.38 11.08 1.63
CA ILE A 78 25.44 12.11 1.63
C ILE A 78 26.56 11.69 2.58
N PHE A 79 26.24 11.19 3.76
CA PHE A 79 27.24 10.73 4.72
C PHE A 79 28.12 9.61 4.13
N VAL A 80 27.52 8.65 3.42
CA VAL A 80 28.26 7.57 2.74
C VAL A 80 29.20 8.12 1.69
N LEU A 81 28.70 9.00 0.82
CA LEU A 81 29.50 9.60 -0.24
C LEU A 81 30.68 10.37 0.35
N VAL A 82 30.44 11.16 1.39
CA VAL A 82 31.49 11.89 2.10
C VAL A 82 32.51 10.93 2.72
N ARG A 83 32.06 9.81 3.31
CA ARG A 83 32.97 8.82 3.90
C ARG A 83 33.78 8.07 2.84
N LEU A 84 33.18 7.74 1.71
CA LEU A 84 33.86 7.18 0.54
C LEU A 84 34.95 8.13 0.04
N CYS A 85 34.64 9.42 -0.06
CA CYS A 85 35.63 10.43 -0.41
C CYS A 85 36.75 10.49 0.64
N MET A 86 36.44 10.50 1.94
CA MET A 86 37.46 10.47 2.98
C MET A 86 38.36 9.24 2.88
N MET A 87 37.82 8.08 2.52
CA MET A 87 38.60 6.85 2.35
C MET A 87 39.65 6.98 1.26
N LEU A 88 39.32 7.64 0.14
CA LEU A 88 40.24 7.87 -0.96
C LEU A 88 41.37 8.85 -0.62
N PHE A 89 41.09 9.88 0.20
CA PHE A 89 42.03 10.99 0.41
C PHE A 89 42.81 10.95 1.73
N LYS A 90 42.35 10.22 2.76
CA LYS A 90 42.81 10.43 4.14
C LYS A 90 43.65 9.30 4.72
N TYR A 91 43.45 8.05 4.31
CA TYR A 91 44.11 6.93 5.00
C TYR A 91 45.61 6.90 4.70
N LYS A 92 46.40 7.27 5.71
CA LYS A 92 47.87 7.24 5.72
C LYS A 92 48.47 5.94 6.29
N SER A 93 47.64 5.02 6.76
CA SER A 93 48.07 3.75 7.32
C SER A 93 46.93 2.73 7.29
N VAL A 94 47.28 1.46 7.11
CA VAL A 94 46.37 0.30 7.08
C VAL A 94 45.60 0.16 8.41
N TYR A 95 46.22 0.46 9.55
CA TYR A 95 45.56 0.35 10.85
C TYR A 95 44.35 1.27 10.97
N HIS A 96 44.46 2.50 10.46
CA HIS A 96 43.33 3.42 10.46
C HIS A 96 42.18 2.93 9.58
N LEU A 97 42.47 2.24 8.47
CA LEU A 97 41.45 1.63 7.62
C LEU A 97 40.75 0.47 8.34
N LEU A 98 41.51 -0.40 9.04
CA LEU A 98 40.97 -1.54 9.78
C LEU A 98 40.11 -1.13 10.99
N PHE A 99 40.53 -0.12 11.76
CA PHE A 99 39.72 0.40 12.86
C PHE A 99 38.46 1.10 12.34
N ASP A 100 38.58 1.94 11.31
CA ASP A 100 37.43 2.64 10.73
C ASP A 100 36.39 1.69 10.14
N ARG A 101 36.85 0.57 9.57
CA ARG A 101 35.98 -0.45 9.00
C ARG A 101 34.89 -0.90 9.95
N THR A 102 35.20 -1.06 11.24
CA THR A 102 34.25 -1.58 12.25
C THR A 102 33.12 -0.58 12.49
N ASP A 103 33.47 0.71 12.63
CA ASP A 103 32.50 1.78 12.80
C ASP A 103 31.63 1.97 11.55
N VAL A 104 32.26 1.90 10.37
CA VAL A 104 31.56 2.04 9.09
C VAL A 104 30.67 0.84 8.82
N LEU A 105 31.04 -0.37 9.24
CA LEU A 105 30.21 -1.55 9.10
C LEU A 105 28.89 -1.42 9.88
N ALA A 106 28.96 -1.00 11.15
CA ALA A 106 27.79 -0.74 11.97
C ALA A 106 26.88 0.33 11.32
N PHE A 107 27.49 1.38 10.76
CA PHE A 107 26.76 2.43 10.06
C PHE A 107 26.10 1.94 8.76
N ARG A 108 26.82 1.14 7.96
CA ARG A 108 26.30 0.49 6.73
C ARG A 108 25.10 -0.40 7.03
N PHE A 109 25.18 -1.16 8.11
CA PHE A 109 24.07 -1.96 8.59
C PHE A 109 22.87 -1.08 8.99
N ALA A 110 23.07 -0.06 9.83
CA ALA A 110 22.00 0.85 10.26
C ALA A 110 21.30 1.55 9.09
N MET A 111 22.06 1.98 8.08
CA MET A 111 21.51 2.59 6.87
C MET A 111 20.63 1.66 6.04
N SER A 112 20.94 0.36 6.03
CA SER A 112 20.13 -0.61 5.31
C SER A 112 18.68 -0.62 5.83
N PHE A 113 18.49 -0.34 7.12
CA PHE A 113 17.16 -0.19 7.71
C PHE A 113 16.60 1.21 7.52
N ALA A 114 17.43 2.25 7.71
CA ALA A 114 16.96 3.62 7.69
C ALA A 114 16.52 4.10 6.29
N THR A 115 17.13 3.56 5.23
CA THR A 115 16.83 4.02 3.86
C THR A 115 15.54 3.44 3.29
N GLY A 116 15.13 2.25 3.72
CA GLY A 116 13.97 1.54 3.15
C GLY A 116 14.08 1.36 1.62
N GLN A 117 15.30 1.29 1.10
CA GLN A 117 15.60 1.13 -0.32
C GLN A 117 16.68 0.06 -0.47
N PRO A 118 16.31 -1.24 -0.56
CA PRO A 118 17.29 -2.32 -0.58
C PRO A 118 18.21 -2.25 -1.80
N GLY A 119 17.69 -1.83 -2.97
CA GLY A 119 18.48 -1.68 -4.20
C GLY A 119 19.59 -0.63 -4.08
N LEU A 120 19.27 0.58 -3.61
CA LEU A 120 20.27 1.64 -3.42
C LEU A 120 21.29 1.24 -2.35
N THR A 121 20.83 0.64 -1.25
CA THR A 121 21.70 0.12 -0.21
C THR A 121 22.67 -0.92 -0.75
N ALA A 122 22.20 -1.87 -1.57
CA ALA A 122 23.05 -2.89 -2.18
C ALA A 122 24.14 -2.27 -3.07
N VAL A 123 23.76 -1.32 -3.93
CA VAL A 123 24.73 -0.61 -4.80
C VAL A 123 25.76 0.13 -3.97
N LEU A 124 25.35 0.91 -2.96
CA LEU A 124 26.28 1.66 -2.11
C LEU A 124 27.23 0.74 -1.32
N ASN A 125 26.72 -0.40 -0.82
CA ASN A 125 27.53 -1.39 -0.12
C ASN A 125 28.54 -2.08 -1.04
N LEU A 126 28.15 -2.42 -2.28
CA LEU A 126 29.04 -3.01 -3.28
C LEU A 126 30.12 -2.02 -3.71
N VAL A 127 29.76 -0.77 -3.98
CA VAL A 127 30.72 0.30 -4.33
C VAL A 127 31.70 0.52 -3.19
N TYR A 128 31.22 0.56 -1.94
CA TYR A 128 32.09 0.69 -0.77
C TYR A 128 33.05 -0.49 -0.64
N ALA A 129 32.57 -1.73 -0.77
CA ALA A 129 33.43 -2.91 -0.67
C ALA A 129 34.46 -2.98 -1.80
N ALA A 130 34.09 -2.62 -3.03
CA ALA A 130 35.02 -2.57 -4.15
C ALA A 130 36.13 -1.53 -3.89
N LEU A 131 35.76 -0.33 -3.41
CA LEU A 131 36.70 0.73 -3.08
C LEU A 131 37.58 0.36 -1.88
N SER A 132 37.03 -0.23 -0.82
CA SER A 132 37.80 -0.67 0.35
C SER A 132 38.82 -1.75 -0.02
N CYS A 133 38.42 -2.72 -0.83
CA CYS A 133 39.31 -3.76 -1.36
C CYS A 133 40.42 -3.17 -2.25
N HIS A 134 40.09 -2.21 -3.12
CA HIS A 134 41.05 -1.55 -3.99
C HIS A 134 42.09 -0.75 -3.19
N VAL A 135 41.64 0.05 -2.22
CA VAL A 135 42.52 0.84 -1.34
C VAL A 135 43.40 -0.08 -0.50
N TYR A 136 42.85 -1.16 0.08
CA TYR A 136 43.61 -2.13 0.87
C TYR A 136 44.70 -2.81 0.03
N LYS A 137 44.36 -3.31 -1.17
CA LYS A 137 45.31 -3.92 -2.09
C LYS A 137 46.44 -2.95 -2.49
N GLY A 138 46.09 -1.71 -2.82
CA GLY A 138 47.08 -0.68 -3.16
C GLY A 138 48.02 -0.37 -1.99
N TRP A 139 47.51 -0.38 -0.75
CA TRP A 139 48.31 -0.15 0.44
C TRP A 139 49.31 -1.29 0.71
N VAL A 140 48.84 -2.55 0.67
CA VAL A 140 49.69 -3.73 0.89
C VAL A 140 50.79 -3.82 -0.16
N ALA A 141 50.50 -3.46 -1.42
CA ALA A 141 51.49 -3.46 -2.50
C ALA A 141 52.59 -2.40 -2.32
N ASN A 142 52.27 -1.26 -1.70
CA ASN A 142 53.20 -0.13 -1.56
C ASN A 142 54.00 -0.14 -0.24
N THR A 143 53.67 -1.02 0.71
CA THR A 143 54.32 -1.05 2.03
C THR A 143 54.85 -2.45 2.35
N PRO A 144 56.12 -2.78 2.01
CA PRO A 144 56.65 -4.14 2.15
C PRO A 144 56.69 -4.65 3.61
N GLU A 145 56.75 -3.75 4.59
CA GLU A 145 56.65 -4.13 6.00
C GLU A 145 55.29 -4.76 6.32
N THR A 146 54.20 -4.30 5.68
CA THR A 146 52.85 -4.82 5.95
C THR A 146 52.63 -6.23 5.42
N SER A 147 53.22 -6.59 4.28
CA SER A 147 53.09 -7.95 3.73
C SER A 147 53.77 -8.98 4.61
N THR A 148 54.86 -8.61 5.29
CA THR A 148 55.53 -9.50 6.26
C THR A 148 54.70 -9.70 7.54
N LEU A 149 53.96 -8.67 7.98
CA LEU A 149 53.18 -8.71 9.21
C LEU A 149 51.86 -9.49 9.06
N PHE A 150 51.13 -9.25 7.98
CA PHE A 150 49.80 -9.84 7.76
C PHE A 150 49.83 -11.12 6.94
N GLY A 151 50.97 -11.46 6.33
CA GLY A 151 51.13 -12.62 5.47
C GLY A 151 50.61 -12.40 4.03
N PRO A 152 50.97 -13.30 3.11
CA PRO A 152 50.66 -13.18 1.68
C PRO A 152 49.15 -13.28 1.38
N ASP A 153 48.38 -13.96 2.23
CA ASP A 153 46.95 -14.23 2.00
C ASP A 153 46.01 -13.16 2.58
N SER A 154 46.56 -12.16 3.28
CA SER A 154 45.81 -11.10 3.95
C SER A 154 44.86 -10.31 3.03
N VAL A 155 45.22 -10.14 1.76
CA VAL A 155 44.36 -9.48 0.76
C VAL A 155 43.12 -10.33 0.45
N ILE A 156 43.28 -11.65 0.32
CA ILE A 156 42.18 -12.57 0.03
C ILE A 156 41.23 -12.62 1.22
N GLU A 157 41.78 -12.74 2.44
CA GLU A 157 40.97 -12.73 3.67
C GLU A 157 40.17 -11.44 3.81
N PHE A 158 40.79 -10.28 3.58
CA PHE A 158 40.12 -8.98 3.64
C PHE A 158 38.97 -8.90 2.63
N VAL A 159 39.22 -9.31 1.37
CA VAL A 159 38.21 -9.34 0.30
C VAL A 159 37.04 -10.24 0.68
N CYS A 160 37.31 -11.47 1.14
CA CYS A 160 36.27 -12.40 1.58
C CYS A 160 35.43 -11.83 2.72
N GLN A 161 36.05 -11.16 3.70
CA GLN A 161 35.31 -10.55 4.80
C GLN A 161 34.45 -9.37 4.34
N GLU A 162 34.92 -8.51 3.43
CA GLU A 162 34.12 -7.42 2.86
C GLU A 162 32.93 -7.92 2.04
N PHE A 163 33.13 -8.97 1.23
CA PHE A 163 32.04 -9.61 0.50
C PHE A 163 31.02 -10.24 1.44
N ASN A 164 31.47 -10.96 2.48
CA ASN A 164 30.58 -11.56 3.46
C ASN A 164 29.77 -10.49 4.21
N ALA A 165 30.41 -9.40 4.64
CA ALA A 165 29.74 -8.27 5.26
C ALA A 165 28.67 -7.65 4.34
N CYS A 166 28.99 -7.42 3.06
CA CYS A 166 28.01 -6.93 2.08
C CYS A 166 26.83 -7.88 1.94
N PHE A 167 27.10 -9.17 1.78
CA PHE A 167 26.10 -10.19 1.61
C PHE A 167 25.13 -10.21 2.80
N ILE A 168 25.65 -10.21 4.03
CA ILE A 168 24.83 -10.18 5.25
C ILE A 168 23.97 -8.92 5.32
N ILE A 169 24.55 -7.73 5.07
CA ILE A 169 23.80 -6.47 5.10
C ILE A 169 22.66 -6.48 4.07
N ILE A 170 22.94 -6.89 2.83
CA ILE A 170 21.95 -6.96 1.75
C ILE A 170 20.85 -7.96 2.09
N LEU A 171 21.22 -9.15 2.56
CA LEU A 171 20.26 -10.19 2.92
C LEU A 171 19.32 -9.74 4.05
N VAL A 172 19.88 -9.20 5.13
CA VAL A 172 19.10 -8.72 6.27
C VAL A 172 18.20 -7.55 5.87
N GLY A 173 18.74 -6.60 5.10
CA GLY A 173 17.97 -5.47 4.57
C GLY A 173 16.81 -5.92 3.68
N TRP A 174 17.03 -6.90 2.82
CA TRP A 174 16.00 -7.45 1.94
C TRP A 174 14.91 -8.20 2.70
N VAL A 175 15.27 -9.03 3.70
CA VAL A 175 14.30 -9.71 4.56
C VAL A 175 13.45 -8.71 5.35
N ALA A 176 14.07 -7.64 5.88
CA ALA A 176 13.34 -6.59 6.59
C ALA A 176 12.34 -5.87 5.68
N ASP A 177 12.77 -5.50 4.47
CA ASP A 177 11.91 -4.83 3.48
C ASP A 177 10.72 -5.71 3.06
N MET A 178 10.96 -7.00 2.80
CA MET A 178 9.90 -7.97 2.49
C MET A 178 8.85 -8.08 3.60
N ARG A 179 9.28 -8.03 4.88
CA ARG A 179 8.35 -8.04 6.01
C ARG A 179 7.51 -6.78 6.09
N VAL A 180 8.14 -5.61 5.92
CA VAL A 180 7.43 -4.32 5.92
C VAL A 180 6.43 -4.26 4.76
N PHE A 181 6.83 -4.71 3.57
CA PHE A 181 5.95 -4.77 2.40
C PHE A 181 4.76 -5.70 2.63
N SER A 182 5.01 -6.90 3.18
CA SER A 182 3.95 -7.85 3.53
C SER A 182 2.95 -7.26 4.53
N GLN A 183 3.43 -6.58 5.58
CA GLN A 183 2.57 -5.90 6.56
C GLN A 183 1.78 -4.73 5.96
N ALA A 184 2.40 -3.96 5.06
CA ALA A 184 1.72 -2.88 4.37
C ALA A 184 0.60 -3.41 3.48
N ARG A 185 0.84 -4.52 2.77
CA ARG A 185 -0.16 -5.18 1.92
C ARG A 185 -1.35 -5.68 2.73
N THR A 186 -1.11 -6.42 3.82
CA THR A 186 -2.21 -6.93 4.66
C THR A 186 -3.02 -5.78 5.28
N LEU A 187 -2.39 -4.67 5.67
CA LEU A 187 -3.10 -3.50 6.15
C LEU A 187 -3.96 -2.83 5.07
N ILE A 188 -3.48 -2.77 3.82
CA ILE A 188 -4.25 -2.25 2.68
C ILE A 188 -5.44 -3.15 2.40
N GLU A 189 -5.25 -4.47 2.39
CA GLU A 189 -6.32 -5.45 2.19
C GLU A 189 -7.40 -5.34 3.30
N ILE A 190 -7.00 -5.21 4.56
CA ILE A 190 -7.93 -4.97 5.68
C ILE A 190 -8.71 -3.65 5.48
N LYS A 191 -8.04 -2.56 5.08
CA LYS A 191 -8.70 -1.28 4.85
C LYS A 191 -9.66 -1.33 3.66
N ALA A 192 -9.27 -1.99 2.57
CA ALA A 192 -10.11 -2.18 1.40
C ALA A 192 -11.36 -3.00 1.75
N SER A 193 -11.20 -4.10 2.48
CA SER A 193 -12.30 -4.93 2.98
C SER A 193 -13.24 -4.16 3.91
N ARG A 194 -12.71 -3.32 4.80
CA ARG A 194 -13.55 -2.44 5.66
C ARG A 194 -14.32 -1.40 4.85
N ALA A 195 -13.73 -0.84 3.80
CA ALA A 195 -14.40 0.12 2.94
C ALA A 195 -15.56 -0.54 2.18
N THR A 196 -15.33 -1.72 1.58
CA THR A 196 -16.40 -2.47 0.89
C THR A 196 -17.51 -2.90 1.86
N HIS A 197 -17.15 -3.35 3.05
CA HIS A 197 -18.08 -3.70 4.13
C HIS A 197 -18.96 -2.50 4.54
N SER A 198 -18.36 -1.33 4.76
CA SER A 198 -19.12 -0.12 5.10
C SER A 198 -20.02 0.34 3.96
N SER A 199 -19.57 0.24 2.71
CA SER A 199 -20.38 0.58 1.54
C SER A 199 -21.56 -0.38 1.37
N LEU A 200 -21.36 -1.68 1.59
CA LEU A 200 -22.41 -2.68 1.51
C LEU A 200 -23.48 -2.47 2.59
N LEU A 201 -23.06 -2.22 3.83
CA LEU A 201 -23.98 -1.88 4.92
C LEU A 201 -24.79 -0.62 4.62
N MET A 202 -24.14 0.42 4.09
CA MET A 202 -24.82 1.65 3.69
C MET A 202 -25.86 1.38 2.59
N LEU A 203 -25.50 0.61 1.57
CA LEU A 203 -26.40 0.22 0.49
C LEU A 203 -27.61 -0.56 1.02
N LEU A 204 -27.39 -1.62 1.80
CA LEU A 204 -28.47 -2.42 2.39
C LEU A 204 -29.35 -1.56 3.30
N SER A 205 -28.77 -0.67 4.11
CA SER A 205 -29.53 0.22 4.98
C SER A 205 -30.35 1.27 4.23
N THR A 206 -30.06 1.49 2.95
CA THR A 206 -30.82 2.39 2.08
C THR A 206 -32.02 1.69 1.44
N VAL A 207 -31.91 0.38 1.16
CA VAL A 207 -32.94 -0.39 0.45
C VAL A 207 -33.78 -1.30 1.35
N CYS A 208 -33.33 -1.57 2.57
CA CYS A 208 -33.98 -2.41 3.56
C CYS A 208 -34.31 -1.62 4.83
N ASP A 209 -35.43 -1.94 5.46
CA ASP A 209 -35.88 -1.32 6.71
C ASP A 209 -34.96 -1.68 7.88
N VAL A 210 -34.50 -2.93 7.89
CA VAL A 210 -33.60 -3.47 8.90
C VAL A 210 -32.42 -4.17 8.23
N VAL A 211 -31.22 -4.00 8.77
CA VAL A 211 -30.05 -4.79 8.37
C VAL A 211 -29.45 -5.41 9.62
N VAL A 212 -29.22 -6.72 9.56
CA VAL A 212 -28.60 -7.47 10.66
C VAL A 212 -27.36 -8.21 10.21
N GLN A 213 -26.41 -8.30 11.12
CA GLN A 213 -25.17 -9.04 10.95
C GLN A 213 -25.28 -10.38 11.68
N LEU A 214 -25.05 -11.47 10.95
CA LEU A 214 -25.00 -12.82 11.49
C LEU A 214 -23.58 -13.39 11.40
N ASN A 215 -23.22 -14.24 12.35
CA ASN A 215 -22.01 -15.06 12.28
C ASN A 215 -22.23 -16.32 11.43
N ALA A 216 -21.20 -17.17 11.35
CA ALA A 216 -21.24 -18.42 10.58
C ALA A 216 -22.34 -19.42 11.01
N ASP A 217 -22.82 -19.31 12.25
CA ASP A 217 -23.86 -20.17 12.84
C ASP A 217 -25.25 -19.50 12.78
N PHE A 218 -25.41 -18.46 11.95
CA PHE A 218 -26.64 -17.65 11.83
C PHE A 218 -27.09 -16.98 13.13
N ARG A 219 -26.17 -16.71 14.06
CA ARG A 219 -26.45 -15.97 15.28
C ARG A 219 -26.16 -14.49 15.11
N LEU A 220 -27.01 -13.65 15.69
CA LEU A 220 -26.87 -12.19 15.65
C LEU A 220 -25.59 -11.73 16.36
N VAL A 221 -24.76 -10.96 15.66
CA VAL A 221 -23.48 -10.44 16.19
C VAL A 221 -23.70 -9.18 17.02
N GLU A 222 -24.63 -8.32 16.58
CA GLU A 222 -24.99 -7.06 17.23
C GLU A 222 -26.32 -7.18 18.01
N ASN A 223 -26.66 -6.16 18.79
CA ASN A 223 -27.88 -6.15 19.61
C ASN A 223 -29.18 -6.26 18.79
N GLY A 224 -29.17 -5.87 17.52
CA GLY A 224 -30.32 -6.04 16.64
C GLY A 224 -31.54 -5.20 17.02
N GLU A 225 -31.36 -4.03 17.63
CA GLU A 225 -32.45 -3.18 18.16
C GLU A 225 -33.52 -2.86 17.09
N ARG A 226 -33.10 -2.60 15.85
CA ARG A 226 -34.02 -2.38 14.72
C ARG A 226 -34.84 -3.63 14.37
N LEU A 227 -34.21 -4.81 14.45
CA LEU A 227 -34.92 -6.07 14.26
C LEU A 227 -35.91 -6.32 15.41
N ALA A 228 -35.51 -6.04 16.66
CA ALA A 228 -36.39 -6.16 17.82
C ALA A 228 -37.60 -5.23 17.71
N ALA A 229 -37.40 -4.00 17.23
CA ALA A 229 -38.48 -3.05 16.95
C ALA A 229 -39.41 -3.54 15.84
N MET A 230 -38.86 -4.01 14.71
CA MET A 230 -39.63 -4.57 13.59
C MET A 230 -40.49 -5.77 14.02
N LEU A 231 -39.96 -6.64 14.89
CA LEU A 231 -40.68 -7.81 15.41
C LEU A 231 -41.53 -7.50 16.66
N LEU A 232 -41.71 -6.23 17.02
CA LEU A 232 -42.48 -5.77 18.17
C LEU A 232 -42.04 -6.40 19.52
N GLN A 233 -40.77 -6.79 19.66
CA GLN A 233 -40.23 -7.43 20.87
C GLN A 233 -39.75 -6.43 21.95
N GLY A 234 -39.83 -5.14 21.66
CA GLY A 234 -39.32 -4.04 22.48
C GLY A 234 -37.91 -3.63 22.07
N ALA A 235 -37.69 -2.33 21.86
CA ALA A 235 -36.43 -1.78 21.33
C ALA A 235 -35.21 -2.02 22.27
N GLU A 236 -35.45 -2.18 23.57
CA GLU A 236 -34.38 -2.39 24.56
C GLU A 236 -33.92 -3.85 24.67
N ARG A 237 -34.63 -4.79 24.04
CA ARG A 237 -34.27 -6.20 24.11
C ARG A 237 -33.07 -6.47 23.21
N SER A 238 -31.92 -6.82 23.82
CA SER A 238 -30.78 -7.31 23.06
C SER A 238 -31.09 -8.68 22.44
N LEU A 239 -30.92 -8.78 21.13
CA LEU A 239 -31.04 -10.02 20.36
C LEU A 239 -29.67 -10.68 20.09
N LYS A 240 -28.60 -10.15 20.66
CA LYS A 240 -27.23 -10.62 20.42
C LYS A 240 -27.09 -12.10 20.81
N GLY A 241 -26.53 -12.89 19.91
CA GLY A 241 -26.28 -14.32 20.08
C GLY A 241 -27.49 -15.24 19.83
N ILE A 242 -28.69 -14.68 19.65
CA ILE A 242 -29.89 -15.46 19.29
C ILE A 242 -29.76 -15.96 17.85
N CYS A 243 -30.22 -17.19 17.60
CA CYS A 243 -30.22 -17.76 16.26
C CYS A 243 -31.30 -17.07 15.41
N PHE A 244 -30.93 -16.57 14.23
CA PHE A 244 -31.87 -15.87 13.35
C PHE A 244 -33.04 -16.76 12.92
N GLU A 245 -32.81 -18.06 12.80
CA GLU A 245 -33.84 -19.05 12.45
C GLU A 245 -34.96 -19.16 13.49
N ASP A 246 -34.74 -18.71 14.73
CA ASP A 246 -35.75 -18.74 15.79
C ASP A 246 -36.85 -17.68 15.57
N PHE A 247 -36.56 -16.66 14.76
CA PHE A 247 -37.55 -15.64 14.37
C PHE A 247 -38.36 -16.04 13.13
N LEU A 248 -38.03 -17.12 12.42
CA LEU A 248 -38.79 -17.57 11.26
C LEU A 248 -40.07 -18.30 11.68
N PHE A 249 -41.17 -18.01 11.00
CA PHE A 249 -42.50 -18.44 11.42
C PHE A 249 -42.70 -19.96 11.29
N GLU A 250 -42.32 -20.52 10.14
CA GLU A 250 -42.45 -21.94 9.80
C GLU A 250 -41.11 -22.61 9.49
N ALA A 251 -41.04 -23.94 9.64
CA ALA A 251 -39.85 -24.73 9.28
C ALA A 251 -39.51 -24.63 7.78
N ALA A 252 -40.52 -24.46 6.91
CA ALA A 252 -40.31 -24.26 5.48
C ALA A 252 -39.53 -22.97 5.19
N ASP A 253 -39.71 -21.91 5.99
CA ASP A 253 -38.97 -20.65 5.85
C ASP A 253 -37.50 -20.82 6.27
N LYS A 254 -37.24 -21.64 7.29
CA LYS A 254 -35.87 -22.01 7.71
C LYS A 254 -35.13 -22.74 6.60
N GLU A 255 -35.78 -23.72 5.97
CA GLU A 255 -35.22 -24.45 4.83
C GLU A 255 -34.99 -23.53 3.62
N ARG A 256 -35.91 -22.60 3.34
CA ARG A 256 -35.73 -21.59 2.28
C ARG A 256 -34.50 -20.73 2.52
N LEU A 257 -34.32 -20.22 3.75
CA LEU A 257 -33.13 -19.44 4.12
C LEU A 257 -31.85 -20.27 3.96
N LYS A 258 -31.80 -21.49 4.51
CA LYS A 258 -30.63 -22.37 4.41
C LYS A 258 -30.25 -22.68 2.96
N LYS A 259 -31.25 -22.99 2.13
CA LYS A 259 -31.04 -23.25 0.70
C LYS A 259 -30.54 -22.00 -0.02
N HIS A 260 -31.07 -20.83 0.31
CA HIS A 260 -30.62 -19.56 -0.27
C HIS A 260 -29.16 -19.26 0.07
N VAL A 261 -28.80 -19.35 1.36
CA VAL A 261 -27.42 -19.11 1.81
C VAL A 261 -26.45 -20.19 1.29
N GLY A 262 -26.90 -21.44 1.21
CA GLY A 262 -26.12 -22.57 0.69
C GLY A 262 -25.76 -22.42 -0.80
N ARG A 263 -26.63 -21.81 -1.61
CA ARG A 263 -26.34 -21.55 -3.04
C ARG A 263 -25.16 -20.60 -3.23
N LEU A 264 -25.03 -19.59 -2.37
CA LEU A 264 -23.97 -18.59 -2.46
C LEU A 264 -22.60 -19.14 -2.07
N ARG A 265 -22.55 -20.11 -1.14
CA ARG A 265 -21.29 -20.77 -0.74
C ARG A 265 -20.61 -21.52 -1.89
N HIS A 266 -21.36 -22.02 -2.86
CA HIS A 266 -20.82 -22.84 -3.93
C HIS A 266 -20.25 -22.02 -5.10
N GLY A 267 -20.17 -20.68 -4.99
CA GLY A 267 -19.54 -19.83 -6.00
C GLY A 267 -20.19 -19.87 -7.38
N ILE A 268 -21.40 -20.44 -7.49
CA ILE A 268 -22.12 -20.60 -8.77
C ILE A 268 -22.59 -19.23 -9.31
N LEU A 269 -22.62 -18.19 -8.47
CA LEU A 269 -22.91 -16.80 -8.83
C LEU A 269 -21.64 -15.97 -9.02
N GLY A 270 -20.64 -16.53 -9.69
CA GLY A 270 -19.55 -15.75 -10.28
C GLY A 270 -20.12 -14.68 -11.21
N ASP A 271 -19.66 -13.45 -11.01
CA ASP A 271 -19.77 -12.27 -11.89
C ASP A 271 -20.98 -11.34 -11.87
N LEU A 272 -22.18 -11.69 -11.38
CA LEU A 272 -23.29 -10.70 -11.42
C LEU A 272 -24.06 -10.44 -10.13
N GLY A 273 -23.62 -10.96 -8.98
CA GLY A 273 -23.75 -10.34 -7.64
C GLY A 273 -25.11 -9.76 -7.20
N MET A 274 -26.21 -10.05 -7.89
CA MET A 274 -27.53 -9.55 -7.55
C MET A 274 -28.11 -10.51 -6.54
N ALA A 275 -28.16 -10.06 -5.29
CA ALA A 275 -28.84 -10.77 -4.22
C ALA A 275 -30.32 -10.92 -4.60
N ILE A 276 -30.71 -12.13 -5.02
CA ILE A 276 -32.12 -12.44 -5.33
C ILE A 276 -32.88 -12.39 -4.00
N PRO A 277 -33.84 -11.48 -3.82
CA PRO A 277 -34.60 -11.42 -2.58
C PRO A 277 -35.41 -12.71 -2.41
N ILE A 278 -35.56 -13.17 -1.16
CA ILE A 278 -36.45 -14.28 -0.81
C ILE A 278 -37.56 -13.77 0.10
N SER A 279 -38.81 -14.09 -0.22
CA SER A 279 -39.94 -13.86 0.71
C SER A 279 -39.97 -14.99 1.75
N VAL A 280 -40.02 -14.59 3.02
CA VAL A 280 -40.20 -15.47 4.19
C VAL A 280 -41.16 -14.82 5.17
N ARG A 281 -41.74 -15.62 6.08
CA ARG A 281 -42.52 -15.08 7.20
C ARG A 281 -41.72 -15.16 8.49
N MET A 282 -41.75 -14.06 9.24
CA MET A 282 -41.16 -13.97 10.58
C MET A 282 -42.25 -13.92 11.64
N ARG A 283 -41.91 -14.31 12.87
CA ARG A 283 -42.80 -14.31 14.02
C ARG A 283 -42.55 -13.06 14.87
N ASP A 284 -43.58 -12.26 15.06
CA ASP A 284 -43.53 -11.12 15.98
C ASP A 284 -43.67 -11.55 17.46
N SER A 285 -43.68 -10.59 18.38
CA SER A 285 -43.86 -10.85 19.82
C SER A 285 -45.23 -11.42 20.21
N ASN A 286 -46.26 -11.22 19.39
CA ASN A 286 -47.61 -11.73 19.59
C ASN A 286 -47.83 -13.11 18.95
N GLY A 287 -46.83 -13.62 18.23
CA GLY A 287 -46.95 -14.87 17.48
C GLY A 287 -47.64 -14.72 16.13
N CYS A 288 -47.86 -13.49 15.65
CA CYS A 288 -48.37 -13.19 14.33
C CYS A 288 -47.25 -13.34 13.28
N ALA A 289 -47.64 -13.66 12.05
CA ALA A 289 -46.74 -13.75 10.92
C ALA A 289 -46.55 -12.37 10.27
N LEU A 290 -45.30 -11.92 10.16
CA LEU A 290 -44.88 -10.74 9.42
C LEU A 290 -44.20 -11.18 8.11
N GLU A 291 -44.72 -10.77 6.96
CA GLU A 291 -44.10 -11.10 5.67
C GLU A 291 -42.93 -10.16 5.39
N VAL A 292 -41.76 -10.73 5.12
CA VAL A 292 -40.53 -9.99 4.87
C VAL A 292 -39.79 -10.54 3.67
N GLU A 293 -39.20 -9.63 2.90
CA GLU A 293 -38.20 -9.96 1.89
C GLU A 293 -36.81 -9.86 2.49
N LEU A 294 -36.04 -10.93 2.35
CA LEU A 294 -34.65 -10.99 2.77
C LEU A 294 -33.72 -10.80 1.58
N VAL A 295 -32.82 -9.83 1.72
CA VAL A 295 -31.67 -9.62 0.84
C VAL A 295 -30.43 -10.10 1.56
N HIS A 296 -29.73 -11.09 1.00
CA HIS A 296 -28.57 -11.71 1.63
C HIS A 296 -27.26 -11.30 0.95
N SER A 297 -26.26 -10.98 1.76
CA SER A 297 -24.86 -10.90 1.35
C SER A 297 -23.97 -11.66 2.33
N ALA A 298 -22.89 -12.26 1.85
CA ALA A 298 -21.90 -12.93 2.67
C ALA A 298 -20.54 -12.25 2.52
N TYR A 299 -19.76 -12.22 3.59
CA TYR A 299 -18.40 -11.69 3.58
C TYR A 299 -17.51 -12.52 4.50
N GLU A 300 -16.22 -12.55 4.19
CA GLU A 300 -15.22 -13.19 5.04
C GLU A 300 -14.82 -12.21 6.14
N HIS A 301 -15.04 -12.61 7.40
CA HIS A 301 -14.64 -11.83 8.56
C HIS A 301 -13.14 -12.05 8.85
N PRO A 302 -12.42 -11.09 9.50
CA PRO A 302 -10.97 -11.22 9.75
C PRO A 302 -10.52 -12.46 10.56
N ASP A 303 -11.44 -13.22 11.15
CA ASP A 303 -11.19 -14.50 11.80
C ASP A 303 -11.19 -15.69 10.80
N GLY A 304 -11.34 -15.43 9.51
CA GLY A 304 -11.42 -16.43 8.44
C GLY A 304 -12.78 -17.15 8.38
N ARG A 305 -13.77 -16.70 9.16
CA ARG A 305 -15.12 -17.30 9.15
C ARG A 305 -16.02 -16.48 8.24
N LEU A 306 -16.95 -17.17 7.59
CA LEU A 306 -17.97 -16.54 6.77
C LEU A 306 -19.03 -15.91 7.68
N HIS A 307 -19.23 -14.61 7.55
CA HIS A 307 -20.31 -13.88 8.19
C HIS A 307 -21.33 -13.45 7.13
N HIS A 308 -22.53 -13.11 7.59
CA HIS A 308 -23.66 -12.81 6.73
C HIS A 308 -24.26 -11.46 7.09
N PHE A 309 -24.65 -10.70 6.07
CA PHE A 309 -25.57 -9.59 6.19
C PHE A 309 -26.92 -9.99 5.64
N LEU A 310 -27.96 -9.76 6.44
CA LEU A 310 -29.33 -9.88 5.99
C LEU A 310 -29.99 -8.51 6.07
N GLY A 311 -30.36 -7.97 4.91
CA GLY A 311 -31.31 -6.88 4.82
C GLY A 311 -32.73 -7.45 4.85
N LEU A 312 -33.60 -6.88 5.67
CA LEU A 312 -35.02 -7.23 5.79
C LEU A 312 -35.84 -6.03 5.32
N ARG A 313 -36.79 -6.31 4.42
CA ARG A 313 -37.78 -5.35 3.96
C ARG A 313 -39.17 -5.89 4.30
N GLU A 314 -39.99 -5.09 4.96
CA GLU A 314 -41.39 -5.45 5.21
C GLU A 314 -42.16 -5.43 3.89
N VAL A 315 -42.87 -6.53 3.59
CA VAL A 315 -43.75 -6.58 2.42
C VAL A 315 -45.07 -5.95 2.83
N ILE A 316 -45.24 -4.68 2.49
CA ILE A 316 -46.54 -4.02 2.66
C ILE A 316 -47.36 -4.38 1.42
N ASP A 317 -48.55 -4.98 1.63
CA ASP A 317 -49.56 -5.21 0.59
C ASP A 317 -50.07 -3.86 0.04
N MET A 318 -49.24 -3.17 -0.73
CA MET A 318 -49.60 -1.97 -1.45
C MET A 318 -49.76 -2.35 -2.92
N GLN A 319 -50.99 -2.28 -3.42
CA GLN A 319 -51.34 -2.26 -4.86
C GLN A 319 -50.72 -1.05 -5.63
N ALA A 320 -49.60 -0.50 -5.20
CA ALA A 320 -48.92 0.69 -5.74
C ALA A 320 -47.48 0.37 -6.21
N ASP A 321 -47.27 -0.85 -6.71
CA ASP A 321 -45.98 -1.47 -7.05
C ASP A 321 -45.22 -0.82 -8.25
N SER A 322 -45.70 0.31 -8.77
CA SER A 322 -45.14 0.93 -9.98
C SER A 322 -44.13 2.06 -9.72
N MET A 323 -44.11 2.71 -8.55
CA MET A 323 -43.25 3.88 -8.31
C MET A 323 -41.89 3.58 -7.65
N ILE A 324 -41.78 2.52 -6.85
CA ILE A 324 -40.54 2.20 -6.11
C ILE A 324 -39.50 1.51 -7.02
N SER A 325 -39.95 0.87 -8.10
CA SER A 325 -39.09 0.22 -9.10
C SER A 325 -38.08 1.17 -9.76
N ILE A 326 -38.46 2.44 -10.00
CA ILE A 326 -37.58 3.42 -10.64
C ILE A 326 -36.44 3.86 -9.71
N VAL A 327 -36.71 4.06 -8.42
CA VAL A 327 -35.68 4.49 -7.45
C VAL A 327 -34.68 3.35 -7.19
N ASN A 328 -35.17 2.11 -7.09
CA ASN A 328 -34.32 0.92 -6.96
C ASN A 328 -33.53 0.63 -8.25
N MET A 329 -34.11 0.92 -9.43
CA MET A 329 -33.38 0.85 -10.70
C MET A 329 -32.27 1.91 -10.75
N MET A 330 -32.53 3.14 -10.29
CA MET A 330 -31.55 4.23 -10.31
C MET A 330 -30.42 4.07 -9.29
N THR A 331 -30.66 3.45 -8.13
CA THR A 331 -29.59 3.14 -7.16
C THR A 331 -28.73 1.95 -7.58
N SER A 332 -29.26 1.02 -8.37
CA SER A 332 -28.49 -0.12 -8.94
C SER A 332 -27.46 0.30 -10.00
N TRP A 333 -27.57 1.50 -10.58
CA TRP A 333 -26.73 1.94 -11.70
C TRP A 333 -25.32 2.43 -11.33
N ASN A 334 -24.89 2.29 -10.06
CA ASN A 334 -23.54 2.57 -9.58
C ASN A 334 -22.93 3.85 -10.20
N VAL A 335 -23.73 4.90 -10.34
CA VAL A 335 -23.31 6.15 -10.97
C VAL A 335 -22.32 6.80 -10.02
N GLN A 336 -21.03 6.65 -10.32
CA GLN A 336 -19.98 7.40 -9.64
C GLN A 336 -20.18 8.87 -9.97
N LEU A 337 -20.81 9.61 -9.05
CA LEU A 337 -20.91 11.06 -9.12
C LEU A 337 -19.51 11.63 -9.33
N SER A 338 -19.28 12.22 -10.50
CA SER A 338 -17.98 12.78 -10.83
C SER A 338 -17.63 13.85 -9.79
N LYS A 339 -16.43 13.76 -9.20
CA LYS A 339 -15.96 14.64 -8.12
C LYS A 339 -15.85 16.13 -8.50
N ASN A 340 -16.23 16.51 -9.73
CA ASN A 340 -16.09 17.86 -10.25
C ASN A 340 -17.37 18.70 -10.24
N VAL A 341 -18.51 18.18 -9.77
CA VAL A 341 -19.74 18.98 -9.70
C VAL A 341 -19.90 19.57 -8.30
N ARG A 342 -19.67 20.89 -8.18
CA ARG A 342 -19.92 21.69 -6.97
C ARG A 342 -21.43 21.92 -6.74
N SER A 343 -22.23 20.87 -6.57
CA SER A 343 -23.66 21.00 -6.25
C SER A 343 -23.93 20.64 -4.79
N CYS A 344 -24.83 21.39 -4.14
CA CYS A 344 -24.95 21.45 -2.68
C CYS A 344 -25.46 20.18 -1.97
N CYS A 345 -25.81 19.11 -2.69
CA CYS A 345 -26.08 17.77 -2.13
C CYS A 345 -26.11 16.69 -3.24
N THR A 346 -26.01 15.41 -2.84
CA THR A 346 -26.08 14.22 -3.71
C THR A 346 -27.34 14.21 -4.59
N PHE A 347 -28.46 14.68 -4.05
CA PHE A 347 -29.74 14.78 -4.77
C PHE A 347 -29.66 15.75 -5.98
N HIS A 348 -29.01 16.90 -5.82
CA HIS A 348 -28.84 17.85 -6.92
C HIS A 348 -27.86 17.35 -8.00
N ALA A 349 -26.88 16.53 -7.63
CA ALA A 349 -25.98 15.92 -8.60
C ALA A 349 -26.71 14.87 -9.45
N VAL A 350 -27.58 14.05 -8.83
CA VAL A 350 -28.43 13.09 -9.53
C VAL A 350 -29.45 13.79 -10.42
N ILE A 351 -30.13 14.83 -9.92
CA ILE A 351 -31.05 15.64 -10.76
C ILE A 351 -30.30 16.28 -11.94
N GLY A 352 -29.06 16.74 -11.74
CA GLY A 352 -28.23 17.29 -12.82
C GLY A 352 -27.95 16.27 -13.93
N GLU A 353 -27.60 15.03 -13.58
CA GLU A 353 -27.36 13.96 -14.55
C GLU A 353 -28.64 13.53 -15.27
N VAL A 354 -29.77 13.42 -14.56
CA VAL A 354 -31.08 13.09 -15.16
C VAL A 354 -31.52 14.18 -16.14
N ILE A 355 -31.37 15.45 -15.77
CA ILE A 355 -31.64 16.59 -16.65
C ILE A 355 -30.66 16.60 -17.83
N GLY A 356 -29.39 16.24 -17.60
CA GLY A 356 -28.37 16.11 -18.64
C GLY A 356 -28.73 15.05 -19.68
N ALA A 357 -29.10 13.85 -19.24
CA ALA A 357 -29.56 12.76 -20.09
C ALA A 357 -30.85 13.11 -20.85
N ALA A 358 -31.84 13.69 -20.15
CA ALA A 358 -33.09 14.13 -20.77
C ALA A 358 -32.87 15.22 -21.83
N ASN A 359 -31.99 16.19 -21.56
CA ASN A 359 -31.62 17.22 -22.52
C ASN A 359 -30.83 16.67 -23.71
N LEU A 360 -29.99 15.65 -23.50
CA LEU A 360 -29.27 14.98 -24.58
C LEU A 360 -30.25 14.25 -25.51
N LEU A 361 -31.23 13.54 -24.94
CA LEU A 361 -32.30 12.86 -25.68
C LEU A 361 -33.20 13.85 -26.41
N ARG A 362 -33.54 14.97 -25.77
CA ARG A 362 -34.31 16.06 -26.39
C ARG A 362 -33.55 16.73 -27.54
N LYS A 363 -32.25 17.00 -27.37
CA LYS A 363 -31.38 17.58 -28.42
C LYS A 363 -31.21 16.65 -29.61
N ARG A 364 -31.39 15.34 -29.40
CA ARG A 364 -31.37 14.31 -30.46
C ARG A 364 -32.75 14.01 -31.06
N GLY A 365 -33.79 14.77 -30.70
CA GLY A 365 -35.13 14.64 -31.28
C GLY A 365 -35.93 13.42 -30.81
N CYS A 366 -35.46 12.68 -29.79
CA CYS A 366 -36.11 11.44 -29.36
C CYS A 366 -37.44 11.65 -28.60
N PHE A 367 -37.78 12.89 -28.24
CA PHE A 367 -38.97 13.22 -27.44
C PHE A 367 -40.20 13.64 -28.27
N GLU A 368 -40.11 13.68 -29.61
CA GLU A 368 -41.27 13.98 -30.48
C GLU A 368 -42.06 12.73 -30.90
N ALA A 369 -41.82 11.57 -30.30
CA ALA A 369 -42.70 10.41 -30.46
C ALA A 369 -43.98 10.60 -29.63
N ARG A 370 -45.02 11.17 -30.25
CA ARG A 370 -46.40 10.98 -29.78
C ARG A 370 -46.69 9.47 -29.70
N SER A 371 -47.29 9.06 -28.59
CA SER A 371 -47.76 7.71 -28.22
C SER A 371 -46.71 6.59 -28.21
N LEU A 372 -46.34 6.18 -26.99
CA LEU A 372 -45.46 5.05 -26.64
C LEU A 372 -46.05 3.65 -26.95
N LEU A 373 -47.09 3.56 -27.78
CA LEU A 373 -47.79 2.31 -28.08
C LEU A 373 -47.76 1.87 -29.56
N ASP A 374 -47.24 2.68 -30.49
CA ASP A 374 -47.28 2.33 -31.94
C ASP A 374 -45.92 2.34 -32.66
N CYS A 375 -44.79 2.21 -31.96
CA CYS A 375 -43.50 2.03 -32.63
C CYS A 375 -43.23 0.54 -32.93
N ALA A 376 -44.06 -0.02 -33.81
CA ALA A 376 -43.73 -1.22 -34.53
C ALA A 376 -42.72 -0.81 -35.63
N TRP A 377 -41.47 -1.28 -35.49
CA TRP A 377 -40.41 -1.27 -36.50
C TRP A 377 -39.77 0.10 -36.78
N CYS A 378 -38.77 0.46 -35.99
CA CYS A 378 -37.76 1.44 -36.40
C CYS A 378 -36.39 0.78 -36.50
N ASP A 379 -35.92 0.65 -37.75
CA ASP A 379 -34.55 0.33 -38.17
C ASP A 379 -33.56 1.44 -37.80
N CYS A 380 -33.47 1.79 -36.51
CA CYS A 380 -32.41 2.65 -36.01
C CYS A 380 -31.23 1.79 -35.54
N SER A 381 -30.19 1.70 -36.37
CA SER A 381 -28.96 0.94 -36.09
C SER A 381 -28.25 1.36 -34.79
N TRP A 382 -28.54 2.56 -34.27
CA TRP A 382 -27.95 3.06 -33.03
C TRP A 382 -28.79 2.79 -31.77
N CYS A 383 -30.12 2.68 -31.87
CA CYS A 383 -30.96 2.27 -30.74
C CYS A 383 -30.70 0.79 -30.38
N CYS A 384 -30.42 -0.05 -31.37
CA CYS A 384 -29.95 -1.43 -31.15
C CYS A 384 -28.51 -1.48 -30.61
N GLY A 385 -27.67 -0.49 -30.94
CA GLY A 385 -26.28 -0.42 -30.44
C GLY A 385 -26.18 -0.18 -28.94
N LEU A 386 -27.09 0.61 -28.34
CA LEU A 386 -27.05 0.87 -26.89
C LEU A 386 -27.52 -0.33 -26.05
N LEU A 387 -28.39 -1.19 -26.60
CA LEU A 387 -28.79 -2.47 -26.00
C LEU A 387 -27.82 -3.61 -26.35
N GLY A 388 -27.12 -3.54 -27.50
CA GLY A 388 -26.12 -4.52 -27.94
C GLY A 388 -24.75 -4.39 -27.27
N ILE A 389 -24.41 -3.23 -26.69
CA ILE A 389 -23.17 -3.05 -25.91
C ILE A 389 -23.25 -3.72 -24.53
N LEU A 390 -24.44 -4.19 -24.10
CA LEU A 390 -24.61 -4.91 -22.83
C LEU A 390 -24.66 -6.44 -22.95
N PHE A 391 -24.65 -7.00 -24.16
CA PHE A 391 -24.53 -8.46 -24.37
C PHE A 391 -23.67 -8.77 -25.60
N CYS A 392 -22.35 -8.67 -25.46
CA CYS A 392 -21.40 -9.38 -26.32
C CYS A 392 -20.04 -9.54 -25.63
N CYS A 393 -19.94 -10.50 -24.71
CA CYS A 393 -18.66 -11.03 -24.23
C CYS A 393 -18.44 -12.41 -24.86
N CYS A 394 -18.02 -12.42 -26.12
CA CYS A 394 -17.27 -13.54 -26.70
C CYS A 394 -16.29 -12.97 -27.72
N GLY A 395 -15.00 -12.98 -27.37
CA GLY A 395 -13.91 -12.95 -28.33
C GLY A 395 -13.07 -11.66 -28.36
N VAL A 396 -11.76 -11.88 -28.20
CA VAL A 396 -10.62 -11.02 -28.55
C VAL A 396 -10.18 -10.01 -27.48
N VAL A 397 -9.39 -10.52 -26.54
CA VAL A 397 -8.38 -9.74 -25.81
C VAL A 397 -7.08 -9.87 -26.60
N ASP A 398 -6.66 -8.82 -27.30
CA ASP A 398 -5.25 -8.54 -27.62
C ASP A 398 -5.13 -7.18 -28.32
N LEU A 399 -5.00 -6.11 -27.54
CA LEU A 399 -4.18 -4.93 -27.82
C LEU A 399 -4.50 -3.89 -26.75
N VAL A 400 -3.51 -3.54 -25.91
CA VAL A 400 -3.27 -2.21 -25.30
C VAL A 400 -2.22 -2.31 -24.18
N LEU A 401 -1.85 -3.50 -23.71
CA LEU A 401 -0.80 -3.65 -22.68
C LEU A 401 0.61 -3.97 -23.20
N PHE A 402 0.98 -3.54 -24.42
CA PHE A 402 2.34 -3.74 -24.96
C PHE A 402 3.09 -2.45 -25.33
N CYS A 403 2.46 -1.27 -25.28
CA CYS A 403 3.12 -0.01 -25.69
C CYS A 403 3.74 0.84 -24.57
N PHE A 404 3.79 0.37 -23.32
CA PHE A 404 4.37 1.20 -22.23
C PHE A 404 5.50 0.56 -21.41
N VAL A 405 5.90 -0.69 -21.69
CA VAL A 405 6.96 -1.38 -20.90
C VAL A 405 8.22 -1.71 -21.70
N VAL A 406 8.25 -1.52 -23.03
CA VAL A 406 9.42 -1.89 -23.86
C VAL A 406 10.27 -0.71 -24.36
N CYS A 407 9.89 0.55 -24.11
CA CYS A 407 10.62 1.71 -24.68
C CYS A 407 11.63 2.44 -23.75
N SER A 408 11.93 1.95 -22.54
CA SER A 408 12.86 2.68 -21.64
C SER A 408 14.05 1.88 -21.11
N LEU A 409 14.27 0.64 -21.56
CA LEU A 409 15.49 -0.10 -21.25
C LEU A 409 16.02 -0.74 -22.53
N PHE A 410 17.23 -0.34 -22.93
CA PHE A 410 18.03 -0.73 -24.10
C PHE A 410 17.98 0.17 -25.34
N ARG A 411 18.85 1.20 -25.34
CA ARG A 411 19.69 1.52 -26.51
C ARG A 411 21.04 2.07 -26.04
N PHE A 412 22.10 1.63 -26.74
CA PHE A 412 23.55 1.72 -26.48
C PHE A 412 24.12 0.63 -25.56
N CYS A 413 25.01 -0.27 -25.97
CA CYS A 413 25.68 -0.47 -27.26
C CYS A 413 26.26 -1.91 -27.23
N LEU A 414 26.09 -2.68 -28.30
CA LEU A 414 26.68 -4.02 -28.44
C LEU A 414 27.38 -4.06 -29.80
N SER A 415 28.69 -4.31 -29.78
CA SER A 415 29.44 -4.72 -30.97
C SER A 415 30.33 -5.92 -30.61
N CYS A 416 30.01 -7.03 -31.27
CA CYS A 416 30.88 -8.11 -31.70
C CYS A 416 31.65 -8.95 -30.64
N MET A 417 31.25 -10.21 -30.48
CA MET A 417 31.99 -11.35 -31.05
C MET A 417 31.23 -12.68 -30.90
N CYS A 418 31.37 -13.52 -31.92
CA CYS A 418 30.74 -14.82 -32.13
C CYS A 418 31.35 -15.95 -31.26
N LEU A 419 30.54 -16.94 -30.86
CA LEU A 419 30.62 -18.40 -31.19
C LEU A 419 29.80 -19.26 -30.19
N PRO A 420 29.42 -20.51 -30.54
CA PRO A 420 28.22 -21.19 -30.04
C PRO A 420 28.47 -22.44 -29.17
N VAL A 421 27.38 -23.20 -28.96
CA VAL A 421 27.28 -24.66 -28.67
C VAL A 421 26.99 -25.09 -27.22
N PHE A 422 25.75 -25.53 -26.93
CA PHE A 422 25.32 -26.95 -26.76
C PHE A 422 23.94 -27.02 -26.10
N CYS A 423 22.97 -27.62 -26.80
CA CYS A 423 21.69 -28.07 -26.27
C CYS A 423 21.82 -29.52 -25.80
N VAL A 424 21.37 -29.82 -24.58
CA VAL A 424 20.96 -31.15 -24.16
C VAL A 424 19.64 -30.98 -23.41
N GLY A 425 18.57 -31.55 -23.97
CA GLY A 425 17.24 -31.53 -23.39
C GLY A 425 17.03 -32.62 -22.34
N SER A 426 15.84 -32.63 -21.74
CA SER A 426 14.93 -33.80 -21.66
C SER A 426 13.70 -33.46 -20.81
N CYS A 427 12.54 -33.42 -21.47
CA CYS A 427 11.24 -33.59 -20.83
C CYS A 427 11.01 -35.10 -20.56
N MET A 428 10.43 -35.45 -19.41
CA MET A 428 9.67 -36.69 -19.25
C MET A 428 8.37 -36.40 -18.51
N CYS A 429 7.26 -36.57 -19.23
CA CYS A 429 5.92 -36.78 -18.68
C CYS A 429 5.60 -38.28 -18.73
N GLN A 430 5.02 -38.75 -17.62
CA GLN A 430 3.91 -39.70 -17.49
C GLN A 430 3.74 -40.85 -18.49
N ALA A 431 3.78 -42.09 -17.97
CA ALA A 431 2.76 -43.12 -18.20
C ALA A 431 2.95 -44.30 -17.23
N LEU A 432 1.88 -45.10 -17.10
CA LEU A 432 1.75 -46.46 -16.51
C LEU A 432 1.24 -46.47 -15.06
N SER A 433 0.08 -47.05 -14.71
CA SER A 433 -0.62 -48.29 -15.17
C SER A 433 0.23 -49.55 -15.08
#